data_AF-A0A8T8D6M5-F1
#
_entry.id   AF-A0A8T8D6M5-F1
#
_cell.length_a   1.000
_cell.length_b   1.000
_cell.length_c   1.000
_cell.angle_alpha   90.00
_cell.angle_beta   90.00
_cell.angle_gamma   90.00
#
_symmetry.space_group_name_H-M   'P 1'
#
loop_
_entity.id
_entity.type
_entity.pdbx_description
1 polymer ?
#
loop_
_entity_poly.entity_id
_entity_poly.type
_entity_poly.pdbx_seq_one_letter_code
_entity_poly.pdbx_strand_id
1 'polypeptide(L)'
;MRDVPPAGGQDEGTTHRVTVRIFGEEYVLRGEARPAYMERLADMVDRRMNEIAKRHPRLGITRIAVLAAINLADELTKLEEQYQRVLGMLEREWDRRKRELNGRSSGQGARTAAPGATGGSGGVPAGPGSGGAPGSTAAAGQGLPAGGSAAGSGGPATGRPDGSWSGGASPAGDGR
;
A
#
# COMPACT_ATOMS: atom_id res chain seq x y z
N MET A 1 2.03 34.55 -13.94
CA MET A 1 2.83 33.40 -13.48
C MET A 1 3.57 33.83 -12.21
N ARG A 2 3.28 33.24 -11.04
CA ARG A 2 4.14 33.41 -9.86
C ARG A 2 5.15 32.27 -9.93
N ASP A 3 6.41 32.60 -10.18
CA ASP A 3 7.50 31.65 -10.01
C ASP A 3 7.50 31.20 -8.55
N VAL A 4 7.25 29.92 -8.35
CA VAL A 4 7.45 29.25 -7.07
C VAL A 4 8.96 29.11 -6.92
N PRO A 5 9.59 29.71 -5.89
CA PRO A 5 11.02 29.55 -5.68
C PRO A 5 11.33 28.07 -5.38
N PRO A 6 12.42 27.50 -5.92
CA PRO A 6 12.83 26.15 -5.57
C PRO A 6 13.16 26.09 -4.07
N ALA A 7 12.35 25.36 -3.32
CA ALA A 7 12.67 24.99 -1.95
C ALA A 7 13.77 23.91 -1.99
N GLY A 8 15.03 24.34 -2.08
CA GLY A 8 16.16 23.42 -2.16
C GLY A 8 17.48 24.17 -2.08
N GLY A 9 17.95 24.37 -0.84
CA GLY A 9 19.32 24.82 -0.59
C GLY A 9 20.33 23.92 -1.31
N GLN A 10 21.32 24.58 -1.90
CA GLN A 10 22.47 24.07 -2.62
C GLN A 10 23.18 22.93 -1.86
N ASP A 11 22.89 21.67 -2.17
CA ASP A 11 23.67 20.51 -1.73
C ASP A 11 23.76 19.43 -2.85
N GLU A 12 23.44 19.78 -4.10
CA GLU A 12 23.53 18.83 -5.23
C GLU A 12 25.01 18.56 -5.56
N GLY A 13 25.53 17.41 -5.11
CA GLY A 13 26.88 16.93 -5.39
C GLY A 13 27.86 16.94 -4.21
N THR A 14 27.42 17.30 -3.00
CA THR A 14 28.30 17.22 -1.81
C THR A 14 28.13 15.87 -1.13
N THR A 15 29.11 14.99 -1.28
CA THR A 15 29.16 13.75 -0.49
C THR A 15 29.45 14.10 0.97
N HIS A 16 28.47 13.89 1.83
CA HIS A 16 28.60 14.04 3.27
C HIS A 16 29.07 12.73 3.91
N ARG A 17 29.87 12.85 4.96
CA ARG A 17 30.32 11.74 5.81
C ARG A 17 29.80 11.96 7.23
N VAL A 18 29.06 11.00 7.76
CA VAL A 18 28.46 11.07 9.10
C VAL A 18 28.78 9.79 9.85
N THR A 19 29.19 9.93 11.11
CA THR A 19 29.39 8.78 12.00
C THR A 19 28.15 8.63 12.87
N VAL A 20 27.55 7.45 12.87
CA VAL A 20 26.31 7.13 13.60
C VAL A 20 26.51 5.87 14.43
N ARG A 21 25.69 5.67 15.46
CA ARG A 21 25.70 4.45 16.26
C ARG A 21 24.37 3.72 16.09
N ILE A 22 24.42 2.49 15.61
CA ILE A 22 23.23 1.65 15.39
C ILE A 22 23.41 0.36 16.18
N PHE A 23 22.49 0.11 17.10
CA PHE A 23 22.47 -1.08 17.96
C PHE A 23 23.77 -1.32 18.74
N GLY A 24 24.38 -0.23 19.21
CA GLY A 24 25.65 -0.26 19.96
C GLY A 24 26.91 -0.25 19.10
N GLU A 25 26.80 -0.46 17.79
CA GLU A 25 27.92 -0.47 16.85
C GLU A 25 28.05 0.86 16.11
N GLU A 26 29.28 1.32 15.88
CA GLU A 26 29.57 2.58 15.19
C GLU A 26 29.74 2.37 13.68
N TYR A 27 29.03 3.17 12.89
CA TYR A 27 29.04 3.12 11.43
C TYR A 27 29.35 4.49 10.83
N VAL A 28 30.10 4.49 9.74
CA VAL A 28 30.39 5.71 8.96
C VAL A 28 29.54 5.68 7.69
N LEU A 29 28.50 6.50 7.65
CA LEU A 29 27.65 6.70 6.49
C LEU A 29 28.28 7.72 5.54
N ARG A 30 28.20 7.45 4.24
CA ARG A 30 28.60 8.38 3.17
C ARG A 30 27.46 8.49 2.17
N GLY A 31 27.05 9.71 1.85
CA GLY A 31 25.96 9.93 0.89
C GLY A 31 25.73 11.41 0.61
N GLU A 32 24.94 11.70 -0.42
CA GLU A 32 24.59 13.05 -0.84
C GLU A 32 23.48 13.68 0.00
N ALA A 33 22.83 12.88 0.85
CA ALA A 33 21.79 13.38 1.73
C ALA A 33 22.36 14.22 2.86
N ARG A 34 21.58 15.18 3.37
CA ARG A 34 21.99 16.03 4.48
C ARG A 34 22.36 15.21 5.72
N PRO A 35 23.40 15.60 6.48
CA PRO A 35 23.82 14.88 7.68
C PRO A 35 22.69 14.57 8.66
N ALA A 36 21.86 15.57 8.99
CA ALA A 36 20.72 15.40 9.89
C ALA A 36 19.68 14.37 9.40
N TYR A 37 19.51 14.24 8.07
CA TYR A 37 18.63 13.22 7.51
C TYR A 37 19.24 11.82 7.66
N MET A 38 20.54 11.68 7.42
CA MET A 38 21.24 10.41 7.62
C MET A 38 21.24 9.97 9.09
N GLU A 39 21.44 10.89 10.04
CA GLU A 39 21.32 10.64 11.49
C GLU A 39 19.91 10.16 11.84
N ARG A 40 18.88 10.84 11.32
CA ARG A 40 17.48 10.43 11.53
C ARG A 40 17.19 9.03 10.99
N LEU A 41 17.78 8.63 9.86
CA LEU A 41 17.65 7.27 9.33
C LEU A 41 18.33 6.24 10.24
N ALA A 42 19.54 6.55 10.72
CA ALA A 42 20.25 5.68 11.67
C ALA A 42 19.44 5.47 12.96
N ASP A 43 18.89 6.54 13.53
CA ASP A 43 18.03 6.49 14.70
C ASP A 43 16.76 5.65 14.46
N MET A 44 16.19 5.73 13.25
CA MET A 44 15.02 4.95 12.89
C MET A 44 15.33 3.45 12.86
N VAL A 45 16.47 3.08 12.27
CA VAL A 45 16.94 1.68 12.26
C VAL A 45 17.26 1.20 13.67
N ASP A 46 17.97 2.00 14.47
CA ASP A 46 18.32 1.67 15.85
C ASP A 46 17.08 1.40 16.70
N ARG A 47 16.08 2.28 16.63
CA ARG A 47 14.79 2.07 17.32
C ARG A 47 14.13 0.76 16.90
N ARG A 48 14.07 0.48 15.59
CA ARG A 48 13.43 -0.74 15.06
C ARG A 48 14.16 -2.00 15.54
N MET A 49 15.49 -1.99 15.53
CA MET A 49 16.30 -3.09 16.04
C MET A 49 16.10 -3.30 17.55
N ASN A 50 16.07 -2.22 18.33
CA ASN A 50 15.82 -2.27 19.77
C ASN A 50 14.42 -2.82 20.12
N GLU A 51 13.39 -2.44 19.37
CA GLU A 51 12.03 -2.99 19.54
C GLU A 51 11.97 -4.49 19.27
N ILE A 52 12.64 -4.95 18.20
CA ILE A 52 12.69 -6.37 17.84
C ILE A 52 13.49 -7.15 18.88
N ALA A 53 14.63 -6.63 19.33
CA ALA A 53 15.45 -7.24 20.36
C ALA A 53 14.68 -7.44 21.67
N LYS A 54 13.87 -6.45 22.08
CA LYS A 54 13.00 -6.54 23.28
C LYS A 54 11.96 -7.65 23.15
N ARG A 55 11.39 -7.87 21.95
CA ARG A 55 10.39 -8.92 21.70
C ARG A 55 11.02 -10.30 21.54
N HIS A 56 12.26 -10.36 21.06
CA HIS A 56 12.97 -11.59 20.71
C HIS A 56 14.41 -11.61 21.26
N PRO A 57 14.59 -11.69 22.58
CA PRO A 57 15.91 -11.54 23.22
C PRO A 57 16.90 -12.68 22.90
N ARG A 58 16.43 -13.80 22.34
CA ARG A 58 17.26 -14.95 21.95
C ARG A 58 17.76 -14.88 20.50
N LEU A 59 17.34 -13.89 19.72
CA LEU A 59 17.79 -13.74 18.34
C LEU A 59 19.16 -13.07 18.30
N GLY A 60 20.03 -13.55 17.40
CA GLY A 60 21.30 -12.90 17.12
C GLY A 60 21.11 -11.56 16.37
N ILE A 61 22.10 -10.67 16.54
CA ILE A 61 22.09 -9.29 16.00
C ILE A 61 21.81 -9.26 14.50
N THR A 62 22.44 -10.14 13.71
CA THR A 62 22.22 -10.22 12.26
C THR A 62 20.76 -10.50 11.91
N ARG A 63 20.11 -11.42 12.62
CA ARG A 63 18.68 -11.72 12.38
C ARG A 63 17.78 -10.56 12.80
N ILE A 64 18.12 -9.88 13.88
CA ILE A 64 17.43 -8.66 14.32
C ILE A 64 17.54 -7.57 13.25
N ALA A 65 18.72 -7.34 12.69
CA ALA A 65 18.95 -6.36 11.63
C ALA A 65 18.15 -6.69 10.36
N VAL A 66 18.14 -7.96 9.93
CA VAL A 66 17.35 -8.41 8.78
C VAL A 66 15.85 -8.23 9.03
N LEU A 67 15.35 -8.58 10.21
CA LEU A 67 13.95 -8.35 10.57
C LEU A 67 13.61 -6.86 10.61
N ALA A 68 14.51 -6.00 11.08
CA ALA A 68 14.33 -4.55 11.04
C ALA A 68 14.24 -4.03 9.60
N ALA A 69 15.11 -4.50 8.71
CA ALA A 69 15.09 -4.13 7.30
C ALA A 69 13.80 -4.57 6.60
N ILE A 70 13.35 -5.80 6.80
CA ILE A 70 12.08 -6.32 6.25
C ILE A 70 10.90 -5.49 6.74
N ASN A 71 10.87 -5.19 8.04
CA ASN A 71 9.82 -4.40 8.65
C ASN A 71 9.75 -2.97 8.07
N LEU A 72 10.89 -2.32 7.85
CA LEU A 72 10.95 -0.99 7.22
C LEU A 72 10.57 -1.04 5.74
N ALA A 73 10.95 -2.10 5.02
CA ALA A 73 10.56 -2.30 3.62
C ALA A 73 9.05 -2.53 3.47
N ASP A 74 8.44 -3.28 4.39
CA ASP A 74 6.99 -3.48 4.44
C ASP A 74 6.25 -2.15 4.70
N GLU A 75 6.74 -1.32 5.63
CA GLU A 75 6.20 0.02 5.86
C GLU A 75 6.27 0.91 4.62
N LEU A 76 7.42 0.93 3.94
CA LEU A 76 7.61 1.67 2.70
C LEU A 76 6.64 1.19 1.61
N THR A 77 6.55 -0.13 1.40
CA THR A 77 5.69 -0.73 0.38
C THR A 77 4.22 -0.39 0.64
N LYS A 78 3.76 -0.50 1.90
CA LYS A 78 2.41 -0.10 2.29
C LYS A 78 2.14 1.38 2.05
N LEU A 79 3.13 2.24 2.27
CA LEU A 79 3.00 3.67 2.03
C LEU A 79 2.88 3.99 0.53
N GLU A 80 3.67 3.31 -0.30
CA GLU A 80 3.58 3.41 -1.77
C GLU A 80 2.20 2.96 -2.28
N GLU A 81 1.69 1.83 -1.80
CA GLU A 81 0.35 1.35 -2.16
C GLU A 81 -0.76 2.34 -1.75
N GLN A 82 -0.66 2.94 -0.56
CA GLN A 82 -1.58 3.97 -0.11
C GLN A 82 -1.50 5.23 -0.98
N TYR A 83 -0.29 5.65 -1.32
CA TYR A 83 -0.06 6.80 -2.21
C TYR A 83 -0.69 6.58 -3.59
N GLN A 84 -0.45 5.41 -4.21
CA GLN A 84 -1.06 5.06 -5.50
C GLN A 84 -2.58 4.98 -5.42
N ARG A 85 -3.12 4.47 -4.31
CA ARG A 85 -4.56 4.43 -4.08
C ARG A 85 -5.17 5.84 -4.05
N VAL A 86 -4.52 6.77 -3.36
CA VAL A 86 -4.96 8.17 -3.28
C VAL A 86 -4.89 8.84 -4.65
N LEU A 87 -3.78 8.69 -5.38
CA LEU A 87 -3.66 9.21 -6.75
C LEU A 87 -4.76 8.68 -7.67
N GLY A 88 -5.05 7.37 -7.60
CA GLY A 88 -6.12 6.76 -8.38
C GLY A 88 -7.51 7.30 -8.01
N MET A 89 -7.76 7.72 -6.77
CA MET A 89 -9.01 8.39 -6.39
C MET A 89 -9.10 9.78 -7.02
N LEU A 90 -8.03 10.58 -6.93
CA LEU A 90 -7.97 11.91 -7.53
C LEU A 90 -8.18 11.86 -9.04
N GLU A 91 -7.51 10.94 -9.73
CA GLU A 91 -7.65 10.78 -11.19
C GLU A 91 -9.10 10.46 -11.57
N ARG A 92 -9.75 9.55 -10.85
CA ARG A 92 -11.17 9.22 -11.07
C ARG A 92 -12.10 10.41 -10.84
N GLU A 93 -11.81 11.26 -9.85
CA GLU A 93 -12.58 12.48 -9.59
C GLU A 93 -12.37 13.53 -10.69
N TRP A 94 -11.13 13.72 -11.13
CA TRP A 94 -10.80 14.60 -12.24
C TRP A 94 -11.46 14.15 -13.54
N ASP A 95 -11.42 12.86 -13.85
CA ASP A 95 -12.10 12.28 -15.01
C ASP A 95 -13.61 12.43 -14.96
N ARG A 96 -14.20 12.27 -13.76
CA ARG A 96 -15.63 12.49 -13.55
C ARG A 96 -15.99 13.95 -13.82
N ARG A 97 -15.27 14.89 -13.19
CA ARG A 97 -15.51 16.33 -13.33
C ARG A 97 -15.26 16.82 -14.75
N LYS A 98 -14.24 16.31 -15.43
CA LYS A 98 -13.94 16.62 -16.84
C LYS A 98 -15.06 16.16 -17.78
N ARG A 99 -15.60 14.96 -17.56
CA ARG A 99 -16.76 14.46 -18.32
C ARG A 99 -18.01 15.28 -18.09
N GLU A 100 -18.27 15.73 -16.87
CA GLU A 100 -19.39 16.62 -16.55
C GLU A 100 -19.27 17.96 -17.29
N LEU A 101 -18.08 18.57 -17.30
CA LEU A 101 -17.83 19.83 -18.00
C LEU A 101 -18.01 19.66 -19.52
N ASN A 102 -17.45 18.61 -20.10
CA ASN A 102 -17.59 18.32 -21.53
C ASN A 102 -19.05 18.00 -21.91
N GLY A 103 -19.79 17.30 -21.05
CA GLY A 103 -21.22 17.00 -21.26
C GLY A 103 -22.14 18.22 -21.14
N ARG A 104 -21.77 19.22 -20.32
CA ARG A 104 -22.49 20.50 -20.23
C ARG A 104 -22.27 21.38 -21.46
N SER A 105 -21.09 21.31 -22.08
CA SER A 105 -20.80 22.03 -23.32
C SER A 105 -21.60 21.55 -24.52
N SER A 106 -21.95 20.26 -24.60
CA SER A 106 -22.72 19.68 -25.71
C SER A 106 -24.24 19.86 -25.56
N GLY A 107 -24.74 20.13 -24.34
CA GLY A 107 -26.17 20.33 -24.05
C GLY A 107 -26.73 21.74 -24.32
N GLN A 108 -25.89 22.71 -24.71
CA GLN A 108 -26.28 24.12 -24.88
C GLN A 108 -26.40 24.59 -26.35
N GLY A 109 -26.51 23.65 -27.31
CA GLY A 109 -26.65 23.96 -28.75
C GLY A 109 -28.01 23.64 -29.38
N ALA A 110 -28.95 23.00 -28.67
CA ALA A 110 -30.17 22.44 -29.28
C ALA A 110 -31.49 23.01 -28.72
N ARG A 111 -31.54 24.31 -28.39
CA ARG A 111 -32.80 24.98 -27.98
C ARG A 111 -32.95 26.36 -28.61
N THR A 112 -33.06 26.44 -29.93
CA THR A 112 -33.73 27.55 -30.62
C THR A 112 -34.34 27.08 -31.94
N ALA A 113 -35.48 26.39 -31.88
CA ALA A 113 -36.39 26.30 -33.03
C ALA A 113 -37.82 26.25 -32.50
N ALA A 114 -38.50 27.40 -32.60
CA ALA A 114 -39.92 27.55 -32.28
C ALA A 114 -40.80 26.89 -33.36
N PRO A 115 -42.05 26.49 -33.04
CA PRO A 115 -42.93 25.74 -33.94
C PRO A 115 -43.80 26.66 -34.81
N GLY A 116 -43.95 26.34 -36.10
CA GLY A 116 -44.91 27.03 -36.97
C GLY A 116 -45.04 26.44 -38.39
N ALA A 117 -46.30 26.30 -38.82
CA ALA A 117 -46.81 26.04 -40.19
C ALA A 117 -46.75 24.57 -40.71
N THR A 118 -47.80 23.75 -40.53
CA THR A 118 -49.06 23.63 -41.32
C THR A 118 -48.93 22.96 -42.70
N GLY A 119 -49.65 21.85 -42.89
CA GLY A 119 -50.25 21.47 -44.17
C GLY A 119 -49.94 20.05 -44.67
N GLY A 120 -50.98 19.22 -44.87
CA GLY A 120 -50.88 18.04 -45.74
C GLY A 120 -51.64 16.80 -45.28
N SER A 121 -52.95 16.78 -45.51
CA SER A 121 -53.88 15.66 -45.34
C SER A 121 -53.66 14.50 -46.33
N GLY A 122 -53.91 13.26 -45.90
CA GLY A 122 -54.50 12.23 -46.76
C GLY A 122 -53.93 10.81 -46.61
N GLY A 123 -54.72 9.89 -46.03
CA GLY A 123 -54.58 8.44 -46.26
C GLY A 123 -54.56 7.56 -45.00
N VAL A 124 -55.74 7.09 -44.57
CA VAL A 124 -55.99 5.98 -43.63
C VAL A 124 -56.48 4.75 -44.42
N PRO A 125 -56.66 3.54 -43.85
CA PRO A 125 -55.68 2.69 -43.15
C PRO A 125 -55.81 1.19 -43.57
N ALA A 126 -55.11 0.31 -42.85
CA ALA A 126 -55.50 -1.07 -42.47
C ALA A 126 -54.66 -2.24 -43.03
N GLY A 127 -54.14 -3.01 -42.05
CA GLY A 127 -53.70 -4.39 -42.18
C GLY A 127 -53.25 -4.89 -40.79
N PRO A 128 -53.95 -5.85 -40.15
CA PRO A 128 -53.60 -6.30 -38.81
C PRO A 128 -52.54 -7.39 -38.86
N GLY A 129 -51.37 -7.12 -38.29
CA GLY A 129 -50.33 -8.11 -38.01
C GLY A 129 -50.26 -8.37 -36.51
N SER A 130 -50.95 -9.43 -36.09
CA SER A 130 -50.90 -10.00 -34.74
C SER A 130 -49.52 -10.57 -34.42
N GLY A 131 -49.04 -10.39 -33.17
CA GLY A 131 -48.17 -11.37 -32.53
C GLY A 131 -47.07 -10.82 -31.63
N GLY A 132 -47.28 -10.92 -30.31
CA GLY A 132 -46.21 -11.24 -29.36
C GLY A 132 -45.59 -10.06 -28.59
N ALA A 133 -46.16 -9.77 -27.42
CA ALA A 133 -45.49 -9.06 -26.32
C ALA A 133 -44.98 -10.09 -25.28
N PRO A 134 -44.29 -9.69 -24.19
CA PRO A 134 -42.91 -10.11 -23.95
C PRO A 134 -42.77 -11.08 -22.75
N GLY A 135 -41.83 -12.02 -22.85
CA GLY A 135 -41.40 -12.83 -21.71
C GLY A 135 -40.39 -12.10 -20.84
N SER A 136 -40.85 -11.48 -19.76
CA SER A 136 -40.01 -11.11 -18.62
C SER A 136 -39.93 -12.29 -17.66
N THR A 137 -38.73 -12.75 -17.30
CA THR A 137 -38.51 -13.48 -16.04
C THR A 137 -37.12 -13.19 -15.50
N ALA A 138 -37.14 -12.45 -14.39
CA ALA A 138 -36.38 -12.71 -13.16
C ALA A 138 -34.86 -12.92 -13.26
N ALA A 139 -34.15 -11.84 -12.94
CA ALA A 139 -32.92 -11.89 -12.18
C ALA A 139 -33.18 -12.48 -10.77
N ALA A 140 -32.47 -13.56 -10.44
CA ALA A 140 -32.19 -14.04 -9.09
C ALA A 140 -30.74 -14.57 -9.15
N GLY A 141 -29.77 -14.13 -8.37
CA GLY A 141 -29.84 -13.77 -6.96
C GLY A 141 -29.22 -14.91 -6.14
N GLN A 142 -27.90 -15.09 -6.20
CA GLN A 142 -27.10 -15.87 -5.24
C GLN A 142 -25.72 -15.18 -5.19
N GLY A 143 -25.29 -14.46 -4.15
CA GLY A 143 -25.66 -14.55 -2.74
C GLY A 143 -24.68 -15.46 -2.02
N LEU A 144 -23.43 -15.01 -1.85
CA LEU A 144 -22.44 -15.60 -0.95
C LEU A 144 -22.79 -15.21 0.49
N PRO A 145 -22.98 -16.16 1.44
CA PRO A 145 -22.84 -15.85 2.84
C PRO A 145 -21.42 -16.17 3.32
N ALA A 146 -20.80 -15.14 3.89
CA ALA A 146 -19.72 -15.25 4.84
C ALA A 146 -20.21 -15.95 6.12
N GLY A 147 -19.33 -16.70 6.77
CA GLY A 147 -19.52 -17.15 8.16
C GLY A 147 -18.76 -18.44 8.48
N GLY A 148 -17.86 -18.38 9.47
CA GLY A 148 -17.21 -19.59 9.97
C GLY A 148 -15.92 -19.36 10.77
N SER A 149 -15.99 -18.48 11.78
CA SER A 149 -14.99 -18.42 12.85
C SER A 149 -15.14 -19.64 13.76
N ALA A 150 -14.05 -20.39 13.97
CA ALA A 150 -13.83 -21.27 15.12
C ALA A 150 -12.29 -21.39 15.26
N ALA A 151 -11.63 -20.70 16.19
CA ALA A 151 -11.59 -20.99 17.62
C ALA A 151 -11.32 -22.47 17.89
N GLY A 152 -10.04 -22.80 18.14
CA GLY A 152 -9.57 -24.15 18.44
C GLY A 152 -8.20 -24.11 19.10
N SER A 153 -8.16 -23.57 20.30
CA SER A 153 -7.05 -23.64 21.25
C SER A 153 -6.73 -25.09 21.62
N GLY A 154 -5.47 -25.50 21.48
CA GLY A 154 -4.94 -26.75 22.01
C GLY A 154 -3.52 -26.54 22.50
N GLY A 155 -3.35 -26.45 23.81
CA GLY A 155 -2.07 -26.24 24.50
C GLY A 155 -1.14 -27.46 24.51
N PRO A 156 0.03 -27.34 25.18
CA PRO A 156 1.20 -28.17 24.92
C PRO A 156 1.21 -29.49 25.70
N ALA A 157 1.57 -30.58 25.02
CA ALA A 157 1.90 -31.84 25.67
C ALA A 157 3.31 -31.75 26.29
N THR A 158 3.31 -31.70 27.62
CA THR A 158 4.43 -31.95 28.53
C THR A 158 4.96 -33.37 28.39
N GLY A 159 6.28 -33.54 28.39
CA GLY A 159 6.92 -34.86 28.48
C GLY A 159 8.44 -34.83 28.40
N ARG A 160 9.11 -34.44 29.50
CA ARG A 160 10.43 -34.99 29.90
C ARG A 160 10.11 -36.31 30.66
N PRO A 161 10.99 -37.34 30.71
CA PRO A 161 12.25 -37.19 31.43
C PRO A 161 13.45 -38.06 30.98
N ASP A 162 14.59 -37.66 31.53
CA ASP A 162 15.76 -38.43 31.95
C ASP A 162 16.64 -39.16 30.93
N GLY A 163 17.89 -38.66 30.90
CA GLY A 163 19.03 -39.26 30.24
C GLY A 163 20.29 -38.52 30.67
N SER A 164 20.67 -38.72 31.94
CA SER A 164 22.01 -38.42 32.41
C SER A 164 23.04 -39.00 31.45
N TRP A 165 24.04 -38.24 31.03
CA TRP A 165 25.37 -38.81 30.89
C TRP A 165 26.41 -37.77 31.31
N SER A 166 27.20 -38.24 32.26
CA SER A 166 28.23 -37.61 33.05
C SER A 166 29.52 -37.37 32.26
N GLY A 167 30.18 -36.26 32.59
CA GLY A 167 31.58 -36.29 33.03
C GLY A 167 32.66 -36.34 31.95
N GLY A 168 33.53 -35.33 31.96
CA GLY A 168 34.81 -35.35 31.26
C GLY A 168 35.50 -33.99 31.28
N ALA A 169 36.08 -33.64 32.42
CA ALA A 169 36.91 -32.45 32.60
C ALA A 169 38.37 -32.73 32.17
N SER A 170 38.97 -31.76 31.46
CA SER A 170 40.39 -31.29 31.53
C SER A 170 41.57 -32.26 31.25
N PRO A 171 42.84 -31.80 31.11
CA PRO A 171 43.39 -30.47 30.71
C PRO A 171 44.60 -30.54 29.71
N ALA A 172 45.11 -29.36 29.32
CA ALA A 172 46.53 -29.00 29.06
C ALA A 172 47.33 -29.55 27.84
N GLY A 173 48.23 -28.68 27.33
CA GLY A 173 49.30 -28.94 26.34
C GLY A 173 49.43 -27.73 25.39
N ASP A 174 50.19 -26.67 25.67
CA ASP A 174 51.66 -26.52 25.74
C ASP A 174 52.38 -26.59 24.37
N GLY A 175 53.18 -25.56 24.10
CA GLY A 175 54.32 -25.56 23.17
C GLY A 175 54.07 -25.33 21.67
N ARG A 176 54.34 -24.11 21.18
CA ARG A 176 55.51 -23.79 20.32
C ARG A 176 55.62 -22.30 20.03
#